data_AF-A0A3M6TNI2-F1
#
_entry.id   AF-A0A3M6TNI2-F1
#
_cell.length_a   1.000
_cell.length_b   1.000
_cell.length_c   1.000
_cell.angle_alpha   90.00
_cell.angle_beta   90.00
_cell.angle_gamma   90.00
#
_symmetry.space_group_name_H-M   'P 1'
#
loop_
_entity.id
_entity.type
_entity.pdbx_description
1 polymer ?
#
loop_
_entity_poly.entity_id
_entity_poly.type
_entity_poly.pdbx_seq_one_letter_code
_entity_poly.pdbx_strand_id
1 'polypeptide(L)'
;MRNLELGNETEKDVFNLVTSAEQREKCYSLPPNLGVNKTSSALLYVILSPVGPYFKTGTFSPVALLADPSFVRAWPGGVGDCKMGGNYGPTILAQRHAEMQGLQQVLWLYGEERQITEVGTMNIFMFWINNDGGRHRIYYHLMHSISQ
;
A
#
# COMPACT_ATOMS: atom_id res chain seq x y z
N MET A 1 29.89 -7.42 -16.97
CA MET A 1 28.45 -7.36 -17.30
C MET A 1 28.32 -7.65 -18.79
N ARG A 2 27.66 -8.74 -19.18
CA ARG A 2 27.35 -9.01 -20.59
C ARG A 2 26.00 -8.37 -20.90
N ASN A 3 25.99 -7.39 -21.79
CA ASN A 3 24.76 -6.83 -22.33
C ASN A 3 24.11 -7.88 -23.23
N LEU A 4 22.95 -8.40 -22.83
CA LEU A 4 22.09 -9.20 -23.69
C LEU A 4 21.30 -8.22 -24.58
N GLU A 5 21.63 -8.15 -25.86
CA GLU A 5 20.84 -7.42 -26.84
C GLU A 5 19.59 -8.25 -27.19
N LEU A 6 18.41 -7.79 -26.77
CA LEU A 6 17.11 -8.39 -27.13
C LEU A 6 16.79 -8.11 -28.60
N GLY A 7 16.42 -9.16 -29.33
CA GLY A 7 16.53 -9.24 -30.79
C GLY A 7 15.37 -8.65 -31.59
N ASN A 8 14.20 -8.37 -30.99
CA ASN A 8 13.09 -7.72 -31.70
C ASN A 8 12.18 -6.88 -30.77
N GLU A 9 11.38 -5.98 -31.35
CA GLU A 9 10.47 -5.11 -30.56
C GLU A 9 9.42 -5.90 -29.79
N THR A 10 8.91 -7.01 -30.35
CA THR A 10 7.96 -7.89 -29.67
C THR A 10 8.52 -8.53 -28.39
N GLU A 11 9.78 -8.94 -28.39
CA GLU A 11 10.49 -9.47 -27.21
C GLU A 11 10.74 -8.38 -26.17
N LYS A 12 11.03 -7.15 -26.62
CA LYS A 12 11.14 -5.98 -25.73
C LYS A 12 9.79 -5.64 -25.12
N ASP A 13 8.70 -5.73 -25.87
CA ASP A 13 7.34 -5.50 -25.39
C ASP A 13 6.88 -6.57 -24.41
N VAL A 14 7.15 -7.85 -24.70
CA VAL A 14 6.89 -8.96 -23.76
C VAL A 14 7.74 -8.81 -22.50
N PHE A 15 9.01 -8.43 -22.61
CA PHE A 15 9.88 -8.17 -21.46
C PHE A 15 9.41 -6.97 -20.63
N ASN A 16 8.96 -5.88 -21.27
CA ASN A 16 8.39 -4.71 -20.60
C ASN A 16 7.05 -5.03 -19.93
N LEU A 17 6.21 -5.87 -20.55
CA LEU A 17 4.96 -6.35 -19.97
C LEU A 17 5.21 -7.20 -18.72
N VAL A 18 6.22 -8.09 -18.77
CA VAL A 18 6.58 -8.97 -17.65
C VAL A 18 7.25 -8.20 -16.51
N THR A 19 8.01 -7.15 -16.79
CA THR A 19 8.67 -6.31 -15.77
C THR A 19 7.76 -5.29 -15.10
N SER A 20 6.52 -5.11 -15.59
CA SER A 20 5.58 -4.10 -15.09
C SER A 20 4.15 -4.62 -14.88
N ALA A 21 3.94 -5.93 -14.81
CA ALA A 21 2.63 -6.49 -14.49
C ALA A 21 2.39 -6.54 -12.97
N GLU A 22 1.32 -5.91 -12.50
CA GLU A 22 0.82 -6.11 -11.13
C GLU A 22 -0.07 -7.36 -11.09
N GLN A 23 0.29 -8.32 -10.25
CA GLN A 23 -0.53 -9.50 -9.96
C GLN A 23 -1.47 -9.19 -8.79
N ARG A 24 -2.78 -9.37 -9.00
CA ARG A 24 -3.79 -9.16 -7.97
C ARG A 24 -4.52 -10.45 -7.67
N GLU A 25 -4.13 -11.09 -6.57
CA GLU A 25 -4.84 -12.22 -6.01
C GLU A 25 -6.08 -11.74 -5.25
N LYS A 26 -7.22 -12.41 -5.46
CA LYS A 26 -8.49 -12.09 -4.80
C LYS A 26 -9.18 -13.36 -4.33
N CYS A 27 -9.65 -13.34 -3.08
CA CYS A 27 -10.45 -14.40 -2.48
C CYS A 27 -11.76 -13.83 -1.95
N TYR A 28 -12.90 -14.40 -2.38
CA TYR A 28 -14.24 -14.01 -1.91
C TYR A 28 -15.00 -15.21 -1.38
N SER A 29 -15.70 -15.05 -0.26
CA SER A 29 -16.68 -16.01 0.22
C SER A 29 -17.96 -15.94 -0.60
N LEU A 30 -18.53 -17.09 -0.97
CA LEU A 30 -19.78 -17.19 -1.73
C LEU A 30 -20.85 -17.99 -0.95
N PRO A 31 -21.34 -17.49 0.19
CA PRO A 31 -22.38 -18.18 0.95
C PRO A 31 -23.73 -18.13 0.20
N PRO A 32 -24.53 -19.20 0.22
CA PRO A 32 -25.84 -19.24 -0.42
C PRO A 32 -26.94 -18.54 0.41
N ASN A 33 -26.61 -18.05 1.60
CA ASN A 33 -27.55 -17.42 2.53
C ASN A 33 -26.97 -16.11 3.10
N LEU A 34 -27.84 -15.30 3.70
CA LEU A 34 -27.51 -13.99 4.27
C LEU A 34 -26.98 -14.07 5.71
N GLY A 35 -26.78 -15.28 6.27
CA GLY A 35 -26.33 -15.45 7.64
C GLY A 35 -24.85 -15.11 7.81
N VAL A 36 -24.49 -14.47 8.91
CA VAL A 36 -23.09 -14.16 9.26
C VAL A 36 -22.46 -15.38 9.93
N ASN A 37 -21.92 -16.27 9.12
CA ASN A 37 -21.27 -17.50 9.56
C ASN A 37 -20.01 -17.78 8.71
N LYS A 38 -19.22 -18.77 9.14
CA LYS A 38 -18.13 -19.30 8.31
C LYS A 38 -18.68 -19.79 6.96
N THR A 39 -18.08 -19.36 5.86
CA THR A 39 -18.48 -19.82 4.53
C THR A 39 -18.05 -21.27 4.28
N SER A 40 -18.88 -22.03 3.57
CA SER A 40 -18.55 -23.37 3.07
C SER A 40 -17.99 -23.36 1.64
N SER A 41 -18.05 -22.21 0.95
CA SER A 41 -17.59 -22.02 -0.42
C SER A 41 -16.88 -20.67 -0.61
N ALA A 42 -15.84 -20.65 -1.45
CA ALA A 42 -15.06 -19.47 -1.78
C ALA A 42 -14.52 -19.53 -3.20
N LEU A 43 -14.26 -18.36 -3.80
CA LEU A 43 -13.64 -18.20 -5.11
C LEU A 43 -12.29 -17.50 -4.96
N LEU A 44 -11.22 -18.15 -5.43
CA LEU A 44 -9.88 -17.59 -5.57
C LEU A 44 -9.58 -17.38 -7.05
N TYR A 45 -9.10 -16.18 -7.42
CA TYR A 45 -8.67 -15.90 -8.77
C TYR A 45 -7.55 -14.84 -8.81
N VAL A 46 -6.86 -14.77 -9.95
CA VAL A 46 -5.74 -13.85 -10.18
C VAL A 46 -6.04 -12.98 -11.40
N ILE A 47 -5.83 -11.67 -11.26
CA ILE A 47 -5.87 -10.72 -12.37
C ILE A 47 -4.46 -10.19 -12.61
N LEU A 48 -4.06 -10.10 -13.87
CA LEU A 48 -2.83 -9.43 -14.30
C LEU A 48 -3.19 -8.09 -14.96
N SER A 49 -2.47 -7.02 -14.58
CA SER A 49 -2.63 -5.70 -15.18
C SER A 49 -1.25 -5.09 -15.45
N PRO A 50 -0.98 -4.56 -16.66
CA PRO A 50 0.20 -3.74 -16.87
C PRO A 50 0.09 -2.46 -16.02
N VAL A 51 1.22 -2.00 -15.47
CA VAL A 51 1.32 -0.74 -14.73
C VAL A 51 2.47 0.12 -15.27
N GLY A 52 2.28 1.43 -15.26
CA GLY A 52 3.34 2.38 -15.64
C GLY A 52 4.38 2.55 -14.53
N PRO A 53 5.52 3.20 -14.84
CA PRO A 53 6.49 3.57 -13.81
C PRO A 53 5.89 4.61 -12.86
N TYR A 54 6.05 4.38 -11.55
CA TYR A 54 5.63 5.34 -10.51
C TYR A 54 6.48 6.62 -10.51
N PHE A 55 7.76 6.51 -10.91
CA PHE A 55 8.68 7.63 -11.02
C PHE A 55 9.25 7.68 -12.43
N LYS A 56 9.17 8.85 -13.08
CA LYS A 56 9.95 9.10 -14.29
C LYS A 56 11.43 9.10 -13.89
N THR A 57 12.25 8.39 -14.67
CA THR A 57 13.67 8.11 -14.37
C THR A 57 14.38 9.34 -13.80
N GLY A 58 14.87 9.24 -12.56
CA GLY A 58 15.75 10.25 -11.94
C GLY A 58 15.10 11.34 -11.10
N THR A 59 13.76 11.43 -10.97
CA THR A 59 13.13 12.47 -10.12
C THR A 59 12.17 11.85 -9.09
N PHE A 60 12.51 11.98 -7.81
CA PHE A 60 11.60 11.68 -6.71
C PHE A 60 10.65 12.85 -6.50
N SER A 61 9.35 12.66 -6.70
CA SER A 61 8.34 13.67 -6.40
C SER A 61 7.83 13.43 -4.98
N PRO A 62 8.16 14.27 -4.00
CA PRO A 62 7.62 14.11 -2.65
C PRO A 62 6.10 14.30 -2.66
N VAL A 63 5.44 13.67 -1.68
CA VAL A 63 3.99 13.77 -1.47
C VAL A 63 3.71 14.54 -0.18
N ALA A 64 2.69 15.39 -0.21
CA ALA A 64 2.13 16.05 0.96
C ALA A 64 1.06 15.16 1.60
N LEU A 65 1.04 15.13 2.93
CA LEU A 65 0.26 14.18 3.71
C LEU A 65 -0.77 14.89 4.59
N LEU A 66 -1.99 14.37 4.64
CA LEU A 66 -3.00 14.75 5.63
C LEU A 66 -2.78 13.95 6.91
N ALA A 67 -2.48 14.63 8.02
CA ALA A 67 -2.32 14.04 9.34
C ALA A 67 -3.48 14.48 10.26
N ASP A 68 -4.65 13.84 10.10
CA ASP A 68 -5.85 14.16 10.86
C ASP A 68 -6.20 13.00 11.82
N PRO A 69 -6.10 13.20 13.15
CA PRO A 69 -6.35 12.14 14.14
C PRO A 69 -7.83 11.73 14.22
N SER A 70 -8.73 12.44 13.54
CA SER A 70 -10.15 12.08 13.44
C SER A 70 -10.38 10.80 12.64
N PHE A 71 -9.40 10.37 11.83
CA PHE A 71 -9.47 9.14 11.04
C PHE A 71 -8.46 8.11 11.55
N VAL A 72 -8.96 6.92 11.88
CA VAL A 72 -8.13 5.79 12.33
C VAL A 72 -8.23 4.65 11.31
N ARG A 73 -7.08 4.17 10.82
CA ARG A 73 -7.01 3.08 9.84
C ARG A 73 -7.27 1.71 10.45
N ALA A 74 -6.71 1.49 11.64
CA ALA A 74 -6.62 0.21 12.31
C ALA A 74 -6.45 0.41 13.82
N TRP A 75 -6.79 -0.60 14.61
CA TRP A 75 -6.69 -0.59 16.07
C TRP A 75 -6.34 -1.98 16.62
N PRO A 76 -5.78 -2.09 17.84
CA PRO A 76 -5.51 -3.35 18.52
C PRO A 76 -6.76 -4.21 18.66
N GLY A 77 -6.64 -5.49 18.33
CA GLY A 77 -7.78 -6.42 18.27
C GLY A 77 -8.65 -6.27 17.02
N GLY A 78 -8.37 -5.28 16.17
CA GLY A 78 -8.91 -5.18 14.82
C GLY A 78 -8.18 -6.11 13.85
N VAL A 79 -8.29 -5.80 12.57
CA VAL A 79 -7.79 -6.65 11.48
C VAL A 79 -6.90 -5.90 10.49
N GLY A 80 -6.31 -4.79 10.94
CA GLY A 80 -5.54 -3.87 10.10
C GLY A 80 -4.21 -4.43 9.58
N ASP A 81 -3.75 -5.53 10.16
CA ASP A 81 -2.58 -6.31 9.80
C ASP A 81 -2.84 -7.32 8.67
N CYS A 82 -4.12 -7.56 8.35
CA CYS A 82 -4.55 -8.44 7.28
C CYS A 82 -4.95 -7.66 6.03
N LYS A 83 -4.66 -8.17 4.82
CA LYS A 83 -5.01 -7.53 3.54
C LYS A 83 -6.49 -7.73 3.15
N MET A 84 -7.39 -7.47 4.10
CA MET A 84 -8.82 -7.60 3.92
C MET A 84 -9.45 -6.36 3.31
N GLY A 85 -10.39 -6.55 2.37
CA GLY A 85 -11.08 -5.45 1.69
C GLY A 85 -11.77 -4.46 2.64
N GLY A 86 -12.25 -4.93 3.79
CA GLY A 86 -12.88 -4.10 4.83
C GLY A 86 -11.97 -2.98 5.37
N ASN A 87 -10.64 -3.14 5.30
CA ASN A 87 -9.69 -2.12 5.75
C ASN A 87 -9.53 -0.95 4.77
N TYR A 88 -10.01 -1.09 3.53
CA TYR A 88 -9.77 -0.11 2.45
C TYR A 88 -11.01 0.70 2.08
N GLY A 89 -12.23 0.16 2.26
CA GLY A 89 -13.46 0.91 1.98
C GLY A 89 -13.56 2.23 2.76
N PRO A 90 -13.39 2.21 4.10
CA PRO A 90 -13.46 3.41 4.93
C PRO A 90 -12.38 4.47 4.62
N THR A 91 -11.25 4.10 4.03
CA THR A 91 -10.14 5.03 3.78
C THR A 91 -10.45 6.03 2.66
N ILE A 92 -11.41 5.71 1.78
CA ILE A 92 -11.82 6.55 0.66
C ILE A 92 -12.28 7.93 1.16
N LEU A 93 -12.98 7.98 2.29
CA LEU A 93 -13.44 9.25 2.87
C LEU A 93 -12.26 10.11 3.32
N ALA A 94 -11.32 9.57 4.08
CA ALA A 94 -10.15 10.30 4.55
C ALA A 94 -9.26 10.76 3.38
N GLN A 95 -9.08 9.90 2.37
CA GLN A 95 -8.35 10.25 1.15
C GLN A 95 -9.01 11.42 0.41
N ARG A 96 -10.34 11.44 0.29
CA ARG A 96 -11.06 12.57 -0.29
C ARG A 96 -10.86 13.87 0.50
N HIS A 97 -10.76 13.80 1.83
CA HIS A 97 -10.45 14.98 2.66
C HIS A 97 -9.04 15.51 2.37
N ALA A 98 -8.06 14.61 2.18
CA ALA A 98 -6.71 14.99 1.78
C ALA A 98 -6.71 15.71 0.42
N GLU A 99 -7.41 15.14 -0.56
CA GLU A 99 -7.54 15.69 -1.91
C GLU A 99 -8.19 17.08 -1.93
N MET A 100 -9.24 17.30 -1.13
CA MET A 100 -9.88 18.62 -1.00
C MET A 100 -8.93 19.70 -0.46
N GLN A 101 -7.87 19.30 0.24
CA GLN A 101 -6.83 20.20 0.76
C GLN A 101 -5.58 20.26 -0.15
N GLY A 102 -5.61 19.61 -1.32
CA GLY A 102 -4.47 19.54 -2.24
C GLY A 102 -3.35 18.59 -1.77
N LEU A 103 -3.64 17.70 -0.82
CA LEU A 103 -2.72 16.70 -0.29
C LEU A 103 -2.91 15.37 -1.04
N GLN A 104 -1.84 14.60 -1.22
CA GLN A 104 -1.89 13.41 -2.08
C GLN A 104 -2.23 12.14 -1.32
N GLN A 105 -1.90 12.05 -0.03
CA GLN A 105 -2.07 10.84 0.77
C GLN A 105 -2.44 11.18 2.23
N VAL A 106 -2.90 10.17 2.97
CA VAL A 106 -3.18 10.28 4.41
C VAL A 106 -2.01 9.70 5.20
N LEU A 107 -1.50 10.44 6.18
CA LEU A 107 -0.64 9.93 7.24
C LEU A 107 -1.55 9.42 8.37
N TRP A 108 -1.53 8.12 8.58
CA TRP A 108 -2.36 7.49 9.59
C TRP A 108 -1.77 7.67 10.98
N LEU A 109 -2.61 8.10 11.91
CA LEU A 109 -2.28 8.33 13.30
C LEU A 109 -3.12 7.39 14.18
N TYR A 110 -2.55 6.92 15.27
CA TYR A 110 -3.25 6.07 16.23
C TYR A 110 -2.98 6.46 17.69
N GLY A 111 -4.01 6.32 18.53
CA GLY A 111 -3.91 6.53 19.98
C GLY A 111 -3.80 8.00 20.39
N GLU A 112 -3.79 8.22 21.70
CA GLU A 112 -3.72 9.56 22.31
C GLU A 112 -2.42 10.29 21.96
N GLU A 113 -1.32 9.54 21.87
CA GLU A 113 0.00 10.04 21.50
C GLU A 113 0.16 10.30 20.00
N ARG A 114 -0.87 10.03 19.19
CA ARG A 114 -0.85 10.20 17.73
C ARG A 114 0.33 9.49 17.07
N GLN A 115 0.51 8.22 17.46
CA GLN A 115 1.55 7.36 16.93
C GLN A 115 1.41 7.27 15.41
N ILE A 116 2.52 7.49 14.71
CA ILE A 116 2.55 7.40 13.26
C ILE A 116 2.56 5.93 12.85
N THR A 117 1.59 5.54 12.02
CA THR A 117 1.41 4.14 11.64
C THR A 117 1.84 3.85 10.21
N GLU A 118 1.25 4.54 9.23
CA GLU A 118 1.37 4.25 7.79
C GLU A 118 1.10 5.50 6.95
N VAL A 119 1.46 5.45 5.66
CA VAL A 119 1.13 6.49 4.66
C VAL A 119 0.28 5.89 3.56
N GLY A 120 -0.99 6.28 3.46
CA GLY A 120 -1.91 5.75 2.47
C GLY A 120 -2.09 4.24 2.61
N THR A 121 -1.61 3.47 1.63
CA THR A 121 -1.54 1.99 1.68
C THR A 121 -0.11 1.46 1.76
N MET A 122 0.83 2.29 2.25
CA MET A 122 2.25 2.00 2.34
C MET A 122 2.72 2.05 3.78
N ASN A 123 3.72 1.23 4.09
CA ASN A 123 4.49 1.36 5.33
C ASN A 123 5.25 2.69 5.35
N ILE A 124 5.61 3.15 6.55
CA ILE A 124 6.40 4.37 6.75
C ILE A 124 7.78 4.07 7.32
N PHE A 125 8.78 4.76 6.78
CA PHE A 125 10.16 4.70 7.24
C PHE A 125 10.61 6.12 7.59
N MET A 126 11.25 6.27 8.74
CA MET A 126 11.79 7.56 9.18
C MET A 126 13.29 7.45 9.38
N PHE A 127 14.00 8.40 8.76
CA PHE A 127 15.43 8.58 8.93
C PHE A 127 15.66 9.97 9.51
N TRP A 128 16.27 10.03 10.69
CA TRP A 128 16.67 11.31 11.29
C TRP A 128 18.00 11.17 12.05
N ILE A 129 18.60 12.33 12.30
CA ILE A 129 19.80 12.47 13.12
C ILE A 129 19.37 13.22 14.37
N ASN A 130 19.58 12.62 15.54
CA ASN A 130 19.27 13.27 16.80
C ASN A 130 20.27 14.43 17.05
N ASN A 131 19.92 15.32 17.97
CA ASN A 131 20.75 16.47 18.36
C ASN A 131 22.12 16.06 18.95
N ASP A 132 22.28 14.79 19.35
CA ASP A 132 23.53 14.18 19.84
C ASP A 132 24.42 13.60 18.73
N GLY A 133 24.01 13.72 17.46
CA GLY A 133 24.73 13.17 16.31
C GLY A 133 24.50 11.66 16.08
N GLY A 134 23.66 11.02 16.91
CA GLY A 134 23.24 9.63 16.73
C GLY A 134 22.38 9.47 15.48
N ARG A 135 22.80 8.58 14.57
CA ARG A 135 22.00 8.19 13.39
C ARG A 135 21.05 7.07 13.78
N HIS A 136 19.74 7.34 13.73
CA HIS A 136 18.71 6.33 13.99
C HIS A 136 17.83 6.11 12.75
N ARG A 137 17.55 4.83 12.46
CA ARG A 137 16.56 4.39 11.46
C ARG A 137 15.45 3.71 12.24
N ILE A 138 14.22 4.23 12.13
CA ILE A 138 13.06 3.59 12.76
C ILE A 138 12.12 3.08 11.67
N TYR A 139 11.70 1.83 11.87
CA TYR A 139 10.76 1.10 11.04
C TYR A 139 9.42 1.02 11.78
N TYR A 140 8.34 1.56 11.20
CA TYR A 140 6.98 1.32 11.69
C TYR A 140 6.29 0.38 10.71
N HIS A 141 5.75 -0.72 11.23
CA HIS A 141 5.23 -1.83 10.42
C HIS A 141 3.90 -2.30 10.98
N LEU A 142 2.81 -2.10 10.23
CA LEU A 142 1.48 -2.57 10.61
C LEU A 142 0.88 -3.53 9.57
N MET A 143 1.36 -3.51 8.33
CA MET A 143 1.08 -4.56 7.35
C MET A 143 2.37 -5.30 6.96
N HIS A 144 2.38 -6.62 7.18
CA HIS A 144 3.42 -7.52 6.70
C HIS A 144 3.57 -7.40 5.18
N SER A 145 4.58 -6.66 4.74
CA SER A 145 4.90 -6.40 3.34
C SER A 145 6.00 -7.33 2.85
N ILE A 146 5.93 -7.75 1.60
CA ILE A 146 6.96 -8.55 0.89
C ILE A 146 8.09 -7.64 0.36
N SER A 147 8.01 -6.31 0.57
CA SER A 147 9.06 -5.37 0.16
C SER A 147 10.30 -5.50 1.05
N GLN A 148 11.15 -6.49 0.76
CA GLN A 148 12.56 -6.56 1.13
C GLN A 148 13.43 -6.30 -0.11
#